data_AF-A0A3C0Y0S4-F1
#
_entry.id   AF-A0A3C0Y0S4-F1
#
_cell.length_a   1.000
_cell.length_b   1.000
_cell.length_c   1.000
_cell.angle_alpha   90.00
_cell.angle_beta   90.00
_cell.angle_gamma   90.00
#
_symmetry.space_group_name_H-M   'P 1'
#
loop_
_entity.id
_entity.type
_entity.pdbx_description
1 polymer ?
#
loop_
_entity_poly.entity_id
_entity_poly.type
_entity_poly.pdbx_seq_one_letter_code
_entity_poly.pdbx_strand_id
1 'polypeptide(L)'
;MYGTFWALIPAIVAILLALITKEVYSSLFIGIIVGGFFYANFGFEGAMNHIFSEGLIAALADPYNVGIILFLIFLGIIVAMMNKAGGSAAFGEWASAHIKTRVGAQLATVVLGCLIFIDDYFNCLTVGSVMRPVTDRHKVSRAKLAYLIDATAAPICIIAPISSWAAAVSAFAPEGTNGLMLFVRAIPYNYYALLTIVMMVGLTIAKVDFGPMARHEKNALNGDIFTVQRTDNNGDSQAVVGKGKVIDLVFPIVILIAGCVIGMIYSGGFFSGENFVD
;
A
#
# COMPACT_ATOMS: atom_id res chain seq x y z
N MET A 1 6.34 31.23 11.00
CA MET A 1 6.58 29.99 10.22
C MET A 1 5.30 29.26 9.83
N TYR A 2 4.19 29.40 10.57
CA TYR A 2 2.87 28.94 10.10
C TYR A 2 2.43 29.72 8.84
N GLY A 3 1.95 29.01 7.82
CA GLY A 3 1.41 29.59 6.58
C GLY A 3 2.41 30.26 5.64
N THR A 4 3.71 30.13 5.88
CA THR A 4 4.78 30.72 5.04
C THR A 4 5.52 29.67 4.22
N PHE A 5 6.15 30.08 3.11
CA PHE A 5 6.99 29.22 2.24
C PHE A 5 8.00 28.35 3.02
N TRP A 6 8.52 28.87 4.12
CA TRP A 6 9.44 28.18 5.02
C TRP A 6 8.89 26.87 5.63
N ALA A 7 7.55 26.70 5.72
CA ALA A 7 6.93 25.46 6.20
C ALA A 7 7.05 24.29 5.22
N LEU A 8 7.31 24.57 3.93
CA LEU A 8 7.48 23.54 2.91
C LEU A 8 8.91 22.97 2.88
N ILE A 9 9.87 23.68 3.48
CA ILE A 9 11.29 23.32 3.41
C ILE A 9 11.56 21.91 3.97
N PRO A 10 11.04 21.49 5.14
CA PRO A 10 11.26 20.13 5.64
C PRO A 10 10.81 19.06 4.66
N ALA A 11 9.62 19.24 4.05
CA ALA A 11 9.07 18.30 3.07
C ALA A 11 9.89 18.29 1.76
N ILE A 12 10.30 19.47 1.27
CA ILE A 12 11.13 19.59 0.06
C ILE A 12 12.49 18.92 0.29
N VAL A 13 13.13 19.15 1.43
CA VAL A 13 14.41 18.52 1.78
C VAL A 13 14.27 17.01 1.83
N ALA A 14 13.22 16.49 2.48
CA ALA A 14 12.97 15.06 2.54
C ALA A 14 12.80 14.44 1.15
N ILE A 15 12.00 15.07 0.27
CA ILE A 15 11.75 14.59 -1.10
C ILE A 15 13.02 14.65 -1.94
N LEU A 16 13.74 15.77 -1.93
CA LEU A 16 14.97 15.94 -2.71
C LEU A 16 16.04 14.94 -2.27
N LEU A 17 16.24 14.77 -0.96
CA LEU A 17 17.18 13.77 -0.44
C LEU A 17 16.74 12.36 -0.80
N ALA A 18 15.45 12.03 -0.73
CA ALA A 18 14.95 10.71 -1.10
C ALA A 18 15.25 10.39 -2.57
N LEU A 19 15.09 11.37 -3.47
CA LEU A 19 15.39 11.20 -4.89
C LEU A 19 16.89 11.10 -5.19
N ILE A 20 17.74 11.85 -4.48
CA ILE A 20 19.20 11.85 -4.69
C ILE A 20 19.84 10.62 -4.07
N THR A 21 19.57 10.37 -2.78
CA THR A 21 20.20 9.29 -2.01
C THR A 21 19.62 7.92 -2.33
N LYS A 22 18.38 7.88 -2.85
CA LYS A 22 17.57 6.66 -3.01
C LYS A 22 17.34 5.91 -1.68
N GLU A 23 17.54 6.58 -0.56
CA GLU A 23 17.36 6.06 0.80
C GLU A 23 16.22 6.83 1.50
N VAL A 24 15.00 6.27 1.40
CA VAL A 24 13.78 6.95 1.87
C VAL A 24 13.81 7.16 3.39
N TYR A 25 14.25 6.15 4.17
CA TYR A 25 14.27 6.23 5.63
C TYR A 25 15.20 7.34 6.15
N SER A 26 16.43 7.38 5.64
CA SER A 26 17.41 8.42 6.01
C SER A 26 16.91 9.81 5.62
N SER A 27 16.27 9.94 4.46
CA SER A 27 15.76 11.20 3.94
C SER A 27 14.58 11.73 4.75
N LEU A 28 13.65 10.86 5.14
CA LEU A 28 12.55 11.20 6.05
C LEU A 28 13.08 11.65 7.42
N PHE A 29 14.06 10.94 7.98
CA PHE A 29 14.66 11.31 9.26
C PHE A 29 15.32 12.69 9.22
N ILE A 30 16.08 12.99 8.15
CA ILE A 30 16.66 14.33 7.95
C ILE A 30 15.56 15.39 7.80
N GLY A 31 14.46 15.07 7.09
CA GLY A 31 13.29 15.94 7.01
C GLY A 31 12.69 16.27 8.38
N ILE A 32 12.55 15.28 9.25
CA ILE A 32 12.08 15.45 10.65
C ILE A 32 13.05 16.35 11.43
N ILE A 33 14.37 16.15 11.28
CA ILE A 33 15.36 17.01 11.93
C ILE A 33 15.20 18.46 11.49
N VAL A 34 15.15 18.70 10.18
CA VAL A 34 14.97 20.06 9.63
C VAL A 34 13.64 20.66 10.11
N GLY A 35 12.56 19.89 10.14
CA GLY A 35 11.27 20.31 10.68
C GLY A 35 11.34 20.70 12.16
N GLY A 36 12.01 19.89 12.98
CA GLY A 36 12.19 20.17 14.42
C GLY A 36 13.02 21.43 14.68
N PHE A 37 14.08 21.67 13.91
CA PHE A 37 14.85 22.92 14.00
C PHE A 37 14.03 24.14 13.60
N PHE A 38 13.17 24.01 12.58
CA PHE A 38 12.27 25.09 12.19
C PHE A 38 11.22 25.37 13.28
N TYR A 39 10.64 24.32 13.87
CA TYR A 39 9.69 24.43 14.97
C TYR A 39 10.29 25.18 16.18
N ALA A 40 11.53 24.86 16.55
CA ALA A 40 12.21 25.45 17.70
C ALA A 40 12.92 26.78 17.41
N ASN A 41 12.66 27.45 16.27
CA ASN A 41 13.36 28.66 15.83
C ASN A 41 14.90 28.51 15.89
N PHE A 42 15.42 27.37 15.45
CA PHE A 42 16.84 26.97 15.49
C PHE A 42 17.45 26.77 16.90
N GLY A 43 16.64 26.69 17.95
CA GLY A 43 17.10 26.29 19.28
C GLY A 43 17.37 24.78 19.38
N PHE A 44 18.59 24.39 19.75
CA PHE A 44 19.02 22.98 19.81
C PHE A 44 18.21 22.16 20.82
N GLU A 45 18.02 22.66 22.04
CA GLU A 45 17.28 21.97 23.11
C GLU A 45 15.81 21.78 22.74
N GLY A 46 15.15 22.82 22.23
CA GLY A 46 13.76 22.75 21.77
C GLY A 46 13.57 21.83 20.58
N ALA A 47 14.52 21.82 19.63
CA ALA A 47 14.46 20.95 18.45
C ALA A 47 14.60 19.48 18.85
N MET A 48 15.55 19.15 19.72
CA MET A 48 15.75 17.78 20.22
C MET A 48 14.54 17.31 21.03
N ASN A 49 14.00 18.16 21.92
CA ASN A 49 12.82 17.80 22.69
C ASN A 49 11.61 17.56 21.78
N HIS A 50 11.39 18.41 20.77
CA HIS A 50 10.30 18.24 19.81
C HIS A 50 10.46 16.96 18.98
N ILE A 51 11.66 16.67 18.45
CA ILE A 51 11.89 15.49 17.61
C ILE A 51 11.69 14.19 18.40
N PHE A 52 12.24 14.10 19.61
CA PHE A 52 12.23 12.85 20.38
C PHE A 52 11.01 12.69 21.27
N SER A 53 10.65 13.72 22.06
CA SER A 53 9.58 13.65 23.05
C SER A 53 8.21 13.86 22.40
N GLU A 54 8.03 15.00 21.73
CA GLU A 54 6.74 15.38 21.12
C GLU A 54 6.50 14.73 19.76
N GLY A 55 7.55 14.26 19.09
CA GLY A 55 7.49 13.58 17.81
C GLY A 55 7.50 12.07 18.00
N LEU A 56 8.70 11.49 18.17
CA LEU A 56 8.89 10.04 18.15
C LEU A 56 8.14 9.32 19.28
N ILE A 57 8.31 9.75 20.54
CA ILE A 57 7.68 9.10 21.68
C ILE A 57 6.16 9.32 21.66
N ALA A 58 5.69 10.55 21.42
CA ALA A 58 4.27 10.82 21.33
C ALA A 58 3.59 10.03 20.19
N ALA A 59 4.21 9.95 19.02
CA ALA A 59 3.69 9.17 17.90
C ALA A 59 3.66 7.66 18.21
N LEU A 60 4.63 7.13 18.94
CA LEU A 60 4.66 5.74 19.39
C LEU A 60 3.68 5.45 20.54
N ALA A 61 3.32 6.47 21.33
CA ALA A 61 2.36 6.35 22.42
C ALA A 61 0.91 6.56 21.97
N ASP A 62 0.71 7.13 20.78
CA ASP A 62 -0.60 7.37 20.20
C ASP A 62 -1.34 6.04 19.93
N PRO A 63 -2.53 5.84 20.52
CA PRO A 63 -3.28 4.58 20.38
C PRO A 63 -3.63 4.22 18.93
N TYR A 64 -3.84 5.21 18.06
CA TYR A 64 -4.17 4.99 16.65
C TYR A 64 -2.95 4.48 15.89
N ASN A 65 -1.79 5.12 16.07
CA ASN A 65 -0.53 4.68 15.47
C ASN A 65 -0.10 3.28 15.95
N VAL A 66 -0.25 3.00 17.25
CA VAL A 66 0.00 1.67 17.82
C VAL A 66 -0.95 0.63 17.21
N GLY A 67 -2.22 1.00 17.02
CA GLY A 67 -3.21 0.18 16.33
C GLY A 67 -2.76 -0.21 14.92
N ILE A 68 -2.22 0.74 14.14
CA ILE A 68 -1.68 0.48 12.80
C ILE A 68 -0.47 -0.46 12.87
N ILE A 69 0.48 -0.25 13.79
CA ILE A 69 1.66 -1.13 13.93
C ILE A 69 1.22 -2.56 14.24
N LEU A 70 0.32 -2.75 15.20
CA LEU A 70 -0.21 -4.07 15.55
C LEU A 70 -0.94 -4.70 14.36
N PHE A 71 -1.77 -3.93 13.65
CA PHE A 71 -2.45 -4.38 12.45
C PHE A 71 -1.46 -4.89 11.39
N LEU A 72 -0.41 -4.15 11.08
CA LEU A 72 0.63 -4.54 10.13
C LEU A 72 1.37 -5.82 10.55
N ILE A 73 1.65 -5.98 11.85
CA ILE A 73 2.29 -7.19 12.39
C ILE A 73 1.37 -8.41 12.19
N PHE A 74 0.10 -8.32 12.61
CA PHE A 74 -0.85 -9.42 12.44
C PHE A 74 -1.06 -9.77 10.98
N LEU A 75 -1.12 -8.75 10.12
CA LEU A 75 -1.24 -8.94 8.69
C LEU A 75 -0.02 -9.68 8.11
N GLY A 76 1.18 -9.28 8.49
CA GLY A 76 2.42 -9.97 8.12
C GLY A 76 2.43 -11.43 8.56
N ILE A 77 1.92 -11.72 9.77
CA ILE A 77 1.79 -13.09 10.28
C ILE A 77 0.81 -13.91 9.44
N ILE A 78 -0.37 -13.37 9.10
CA ILE A 78 -1.37 -14.06 8.26
C ILE A 78 -0.79 -14.36 6.87
N VAL A 79 -0.14 -13.38 6.25
CA VAL A 79 0.47 -13.54 4.92
C VAL A 79 1.61 -14.57 4.97
N ALA A 80 2.48 -14.52 5.99
CA ALA A 80 3.53 -15.50 6.18
C ALA A 80 2.98 -16.92 6.40
N MET A 81 1.93 -17.05 7.21
CA MET A 81 1.25 -18.33 7.46
C MET A 81 0.61 -18.89 6.18
N MET A 82 -0.07 -18.05 5.40
CA MET A 82 -0.67 -18.42 4.11
C MET A 82 0.38 -18.89 3.09
N ASN A 83 1.52 -18.21 3.03
CA ASN A 83 2.64 -18.62 2.19
C ASN A 83 3.22 -19.98 2.63
N LYS A 84 3.43 -20.18 3.94
CA LYS A 84 3.98 -21.42 4.49
C LYS A 84 3.02 -22.61 4.39
N ALA A 85 1.71 -22.36 4.48
CA ALA A 85 0.66 -23.36 4.28
C ALA A 85 0.55 -23.84 2.81
N GLY A 86 1.17 -23.12 1.87
CA GLY A 86 1.13 -23.45 0.44
C GLY A 86 -0.09 -22.91 -0.29
N GLY A 87 -0.91 -22.05 0.33
CA GLY A 87 -2.09 -21.44 -0.30
C GLY A 87 -1.72 -20.60 -1.53
N SER A 88 -0.66 -19.79 -1.43
CA SER A 88 -0.14 -18.97 -2.54
C SER A 88 0.40 -19.82 -3.70
N ALA A 89 1.04 -20.96 -3.40
CA ALA A 89 1.50 -21.90 -4.42
C ALA A 89 0.32 -22.61 -5.13
N ALA A 90 -0.68 -23.04 -4.36
CA ALA A 90 -1.88 -23.67 -4.88
C ALA A 90 -2.73 -22.72 -5.74
N PHE A 91 -2.84 -21.45 -5.33
CA PHE A 91 -3.42 -20.40 -6.14
C PHE A 91 -2.59 -20.18 -7.41
N GLY A 92 -1.26 -20.15 -7.30
CA GLY A 92 -0.36 -20.08 -8.44
C GLY A 92 -0.63 -21.17 -9.50
N GLU A 93 -0.80 -22.43 -9.07
CA GLU A 93 -1.15 -23.55 -9.96
C GLU A 93 -2.53 -23.39 -10.59
N TRP A 94 -3.55 -23.12 -9.78
CA TRP A 94 -4.92 -22.94 -10.25
C TRP A 94 -5.02 -21.77 -11.24
N ALA A 95 -4.40 -20.64 -10.90
CA ALA A 95 -4.38 -19.45 -11.72
C ALA A 95 -3.59 -19.69 -13.02
N SER A 96 -2.50 -20.46 -12.99
CA SER A 96 -1.77 -20.82 -14.22
C SER A 96 -2.59 -21.69 -15.18
N ALA A 97 -3.49 -22.53 -14.65
CA ALA A 97 -4.39 -23.32 -15.48
C ALA A 97 -5.51 -22.47 -16.14
N HIS A 98 -5.92 -21.39 -15.49
CA HIS A 98 -7.02 -20.52 -15.95
C HIS A 98 -6.54 -19.28 -16.72
N ILE A 99 -5.40 -18.71 -16.34
CA ILE A 99 -4.78 -17.53 -16.94
C ILE A 99 -3.77 -18.00 -17.98
N LYS A 100 -4.11 -17.80 -19.25
CA LYS A 100 -3.28 -18.28 -20.37
C LYS A 100 -2.36 -17.20 -20.96
N THR A 101 -2.55 -15.94 -20.58
CA THR A 101 -1.88 -14.80 -21.23
C THR A 101 -1.17 -13.91 -20.21
N ARG A 102 -0.05 -13.31 -20.64
CA ARG A 102 0.71 -12.33 -19.85
C ARG A 102 -0.15 -11.12 -19.43
N VAL A 103 -1.01 -10.66 -20.33
CA VAL A 103 -1.97 -9.58 -20.05
C VAL A 103 -3.02 -10.04 -19.05
N GLY A 104 -3.53 -11.27 -19.18
CA GLY A 104 -4.46 -11.85 -18.22
C GLY A 104 -3.88 -11.92 -16.81
N ALA A 105 -2.60 -12.24 -16.66
CA ALA A 105 -1.93 -12.25 -15.36
C ALA A 105 -1.85 -10.85 -14.74
N GLN A 106 -1.50 -9.84 -15.54
CA GLN A 106 -1.46 -8.44 -15.08
C GLN A 106 -2.85 -7.90 -14.73
N LEU A 107 -3.86 -8.18 -15.57
CA LEU A 107 -5.24 -7.78 -15.29
C LEU A 107 -5.81 -8.51 -14.07
N ALA A 108 -5.46 -9.77 -13.86
CA ALA A 108 -5.84 -10.50 -12.65
C ALA A 108 -5.21 -9.85 -11.39
N THR A 109 -3.96 -9.39 -11.47
CA THR A 109 -3.33 -8.61 -10.39
C THR A 109 -4.12 -7.34 -10.11
N VAL A 110 -4.49 -6.61 -11.17
CA VAL A 110 -5.26 -5.37 -11.04
C VAL A 110 -6.64 -5.64 -10.42
N VAL A 111 -7.36 -6.65 -10.90
CA VAL A 111 -8.68 -7.01 -10.37
C VAL A 111 -8.59 -7.44 -8.91
N LEU A 112 -7.58 -8.24 -8.54
CA LEU A 112 -7.37 -8.61 -7.14
C LEU A 112 -7.07 -7.38 -6.27
N GLY A 113 -6.27 -6.43 -6.76
CA GLY A 113 -6.07 -5.13 -6.12
C GLY A 113 -7.37 -4.32 -6.00
N CYS A 114 -8.23 -4.32 -7.01
CA CYS A 114 -9.56 -3.70 -6.92
C CYS A 114 -10.47 -4.34 -5.87
N LEU A 115 -10.34 -5.64 -5.63
CA LEU A 115 -11.14 -6.34 -4.63
C LEU A 115 -10.67 -6.07 -3.19
N ILE A 116 -9.38 -5.78 -2.99
CA ILE A 116 -8.77 -5.55 -1.67
C ILE A 116 -8.64 -4.03 -1.43
N PHE A 117 -9.74 -3.29 -1.47
CA PHE A 117 -9.75 -1.81 -1.40
C PHE A 117 -9.81 -1.23 0.02
N ILE A 118 -9.75 -2.09 1.05
CA ILE A 118 -9.90 -1.68 2.45
C ILE A 118 -8.72 -0.84 2.90
N ASP A 119 -7.51 -1.30 2.57
CA ASP A 119 -6.26 -0.72 3.06
C ASP A 119 -5.14 -1.00 2.05
N ASP A 120 -4.31 0.01 1.79
CA ASP A 120 -3.27 -0.05 0.76
C ASP A 120 -2.08 -0.92 1.18
N TYR A 121 -1.72 -0.96 2.47
CA TYR A 121 -0.72 -1.91 2.97
C TYR A 121 -1.20 -3.36 2.85
N PHE A 122 -2.46 -3.62 3.22
CA PHE A 122 -3.04 -4.95 3.06
C PHE A 122 -3.09 -5.39 1.61
N ASN A 123 -3.56 -4.51 0.74
CA ASN A 123 -3.58 -4.74 -0.70
C ASN A 123 -2.19 -5.12 -1.21
N CYS A 124 -1.17 -4.30 -0.91
CA CYS A 124 0.20 -4.52 -1.37
C CYS A 124 0.78 -5.86 -0.92
N LEU A 125 0.63 -6.20 0.37
CA LEU A 125 1.17 -7.43 0.93
C LEU A 125 0.47 -8.67 0.38
N THR A 126 -0.86 -8.64 0.33
CA THR A 126 -1.64 -9.79 -0.11
C THR A 126 -1.52 -10.00 -1.61
N VAL A 127 -1.83 -8.98 -2.44
CA VAL A 127 -1.74 -9.10 -3.91
C VAL A 127 -0.31 -9.47 -4.32
N GLY A 128 0.70 -8.88 -3.68
CA GLY A 128 2.10 -9.23 -3.90
C GLY A 128 2.42 -10.69 -3.61
N SER A 129 1.96 -11.23 -2.49
CA SER A 129 2.22 -12.63 -2.13
C SER A 129 1.46 -13.64 -3.03
N VAL A 130 0.23 -13.32 -3.41
CA VAL A 130 -0.68 -14.18 -4.17
C VAL A 130 -0.31 -14.20 -5.66
N MET A 131 -0.03 -13.03 -6.24
CA MET A 131 0.16 -12.89 -7.69
C MET A 131 1.59 -13.14 -8.13
N ARG A 132 2.59 -13.02 -7.24
CA ARG A 132 3.99 -13.30 -7.55
C ARG A 132 4.21 -14.63 -8.30
N PRO A 133 3.73 -15.81 -7.84
CA PRO A 133 3.93 -17.06 -8.57
C PRO A 133 3.24 -17.09 -9.95
N VAL A 134 2.10 -16.40 -10.09
CA VAL A 134 1.35 -16.30 -11.35
C VAL A 134 2.11 -15.44 -12.35
N THR A 135 2.58 -14.27 -11.94
CA THR A 135 3.32 -13.34 -12.79
C THR A 135 4.72 -13.84 -13.15
N ASP A 136 5.39 -14.54 -12.22
CA ASP A 136 6.70 -15.15 -12.46
C ASP A 136 6.59 -16.22 -13.57
N ARG A 137 5.52 -17.04 -13.60
CA ARG A 137 5.26 -18.02 -14.66
C ARG A 137 5.00 -17.38 -16.03
N HIS A 138 4.37 -16.22 -16.07
CA HIS A 138 4.13 -15.47 -17.30
C HIS A 138 5.27 -14.52 -17.67
N LYS A 139 6.44 -14.62 -17.01
CA LYS A 139 7.63 -13.79 -17.27
C LYS A 139 7.33 -12.29 -17.21
N VAL A 140 6.48 -11.87 -16.27
CA VAL A 140 6.29 -10.45 -15.94
C VAL A 140 7.38 -10.07 -14.95
N SER A 141 8.09 -8.96 -15.20
CA SER A 141 9.14 -8.50 -14.31
C SER A 141 8.58 -8.15 -12.93
N ARG A 142 9.37 -8.38 -11.87
CA ARG A 142 8.98 -8.01 -10.50
C ARG A 142 8.78 -6.50 -10.35
N ALA A 143 9.51 -5.70 -11.12
CA ALA A 143 9.29 -4.26 -11.20
C ALA A 143 7.88 -3.91 -11.73
N LYS A 144 7.38 -4.65 -12.73
CA LYS A 144 6.02 -4.41 -13.25
C LYS A 144 4.97 -4.85 -12.26
N LEU A 145 5.18 -6.00 -11.63
CA LEU A 145 4.29 -6.48 -10.58
C LEU A 145 4.19 -5.45 -9.45
N ALA A 146 5.33 -4.93 -8.96
CA ALA A 146 5.36 -3.88 -7.94
C ALA A 146 4.62 -2.61 -8.40
N TYR A 147 4.83 -2.18 -9.64
CA TYR A 147 4.09 -1.04 -10.21
C TYR A 147 2.59 -1.28 -10.25
N LEU A 148 2.12 -2.45 -10.72
CA LEU A 148 0.69 -2.77 -10.78
C LEU A 148 0.04 -2.82 -9.39
N ILE A 149 0.76 -3.37 -8.42
CA ILE A 149 0.31 -3.43 -7.02
C ILE A 149 0.22 -2.02 -6.44
N ASP A 150 1.24 -1.18 -6.59
CA ASP A 150 1.24 0.19 -6.06
C ASP A 150 0.18 1.08 -6.75
N ALA A 151 0.10 0.99 -8.08
CA ALA A 151 -0.88 1.70 -8.90
C ALA A 151 -2.33 1.23 -8.69
N THR A 152 -2.54 0.11 -7.99
CA THR A 152 -3.87 -0.32 -7.56
C THR A 152 -4.12 0.03 -6.10
N ALA A 153 -3.22 -0.34 -5.18
CA ALA A 153 -3.41 -0.22 -3.75
C ALA A 153 -3.83 1.19 -3.33
N ALA A 154 -2.98 2.21 -3.52
CA ALA A 154 -3.30 3.56 -3.08
C ALA A 154 -4.44 4.21 -3.90
N PRO A 155 -4.44 4.16 -5.26
CA PRO A 155 -5.50 4.77 -6.06
C PRO A 155 -6.90 4.19 -5.82
N ILE A 156 -7.02 2.90 -5.55
CA ILE A 156 -8.33 2.29 -5.31
C ILE A 156 -8.80 2.55 -3.88
N CYS A 157 -7.90 2.49 -2.89
CA CYS A 157 -8.28 2.77 -1.50
C CYS A 157 -8.77 4.22 -1.32
N ILE A 158 -8.19 5.19 -2.03
CA ILE A 158 -8.58 6.61 -1.90
C ILE A 158 -9.89 6.99 -2.61
N ILE A 159 -10.42 6.13 -3.49
CA ILE A 159 -11.71 6.35 -4.17
C ILE A 159 -12.82 5.45 -3.63
N ALA A 160 -12.48 4.45 -2.80
CA ALA A 160 -13.45 3.56 -2.20
C ALA A 160 -14.12 4.24 -1.00
N PRO A 161 -15.47 4.29 -0.94
CA PRO A 161 -16.20 4.89 0.19
C PRO A 161 -15.98 4.18 1.53
N ILE A 162 -15.58 2.90 1.48
CA ILE A 162 -15.36 2.04 2.64
C ILE A 162 -13.90 1.61 2.61
N SER A 163 -13.00 2.47 3.12
CA SER A 163 -11.56 2.22 3.19
C SER A 163 -10.92 2.99 4.35
N SER A 164 -9.66 2.65 4.67
CA SER A 164 -8.84 3.37 5.65
C SER A 164 -8.67 4.85 5.28
N TRP A 165 -8.60 5.16 3.98
CA TRP A 165 -8.53 6.53 3.46
C TRP A 165 -9.83 7.31 3.65
N ALA A 166 -10.99 6.69 3.48
CA ALA A 166 -12.27 7.35 3.73
C ALA A 166 -12.41 7.79 5.19
N ALA A 167 -12.00 6.92 6.13
CA ALA A 167 -11.98 7.23 7.56
C ALA A 167 -10.97 8.34 7.88
N ALA A 168 -9.74 8.24 7.37
CA ALA A 168 -8.69 9.24 7.60
C ALA A 168 -9.10 10.63 7.10
N VAL A 169 -9.59 10.74 5.86
CA VAL A 169 -10.02 12.04 5.29
C VAL A 169 -11.23 12.60 6.04
N SER A 170 -12.17 11.74 6.44
CA SER A 170 -13.34 12.17 7.21
C SER A 170 -12.97 12.73 8.59
N ALA A 171 -11.91 12.19 9.22
CA ALA A 171 -11.41 12.69 10.51
C ALA A 171 -10.79 14.11 10.41
N PHE A 172 -10.36 14.53 9.22
CA PHE A 172 -9.86 15.88 8.96
C PHE A 172 -10.93 16.84 8.44
N ALA A 173 -12.19 16.40 8.32
CA ALA A 173 -13.28 17.28 7.90
C ALA A 173 -13.55 18.35 8.96
N PRO A 174 -13.86 19.61 8.56
CA PRO A 174 -14.20 20.66 9.51
C PRO A 174 -15.38 20.26 10.40
N GLU A 175 -15.31 20.61 11.68
CA GLU A 175 -16.39 20.34 12.64
C GLU A 175 -17.75 20.84 12.11
N GLY A 176 -18.78 20.00 12.19
CA GLY A 176 -20.11 20.27 11.67
C GLY A 176 -20.35 19.90 10.19
N THR A 177 -19.37 19.27 9.53
CA THR A 177 -19.53 18.74 8.16
C THR A 177 -19.58 17.22 8.15
N ASN A 178 -20.46 16.62 7.34
CA ASN A 178 -20.43 15.17 7.12
C ASN A 178 -19.17 14.80 6.31
N GLY A 179 -18.13 14.34 7.00
CA GLY A 179 -16.82 14.04 6.42
C GLY A 179 -16.86 12.97 5.32
N LEU A 180 -17.77 11.99 5.45
CA LEU A 180 -17.97 10.96 4.43
C LEU A 180 -18.60 11.55 3.16
N MET A 181 -19.58 12.45 3.30
CA MET A 181 -20.17 13.17 2.16
C MET A 181 -19.13 14.06 1.46
N LEU A 182 -18.26 14.73 2.23
CA LEU A 182 -17.15 15.52 1.68
C LEU A 182 -16.17 14.63 0.90
N PHE A 183 -15.82 13.46 1.45
CA PHE A 183 -14.98 12.47 0.79
C PHE A 183 -15.60 11.99 -0.52
N VAL A 184 -16.87 11.58 -0.52
CA VAL A 184 -17.56 11.11 -1.74
C VAL A 184 -17.60 12.20 -2.82
N ARG A 185 -17.82 13.46 -2.43
CA ARG A 185 -17.75 14.60 -3.34
C ARG A 185 -16.34 14.90 -3.84
N ALA A 186 -15.31 14.51 -3.10
CA ALA A 186 -13.91 14.68 -3.48
C ALA A 186 -13.40 13.59 -4.45
N ILE A 187 -14.04 12.41 -4.50
CA ILE A 187 -13.63 11.30 -5.38
C ILE A 187 -13.39 11.73 -6.84
N PRO A 188 -14.30 12.47 -7.51
CA PRO A 188 -14.10 12.87 -8.91
C PRO A 188 -12.91 13.82 -9.12
N TYR A 189 -12.51 14.55 -8.08
CA TYR A 189 -11.39 15.50 -8.12
C TYR A 189 -10.04 14.83 -7.85
N ASN A 190 -10.03 13.52 -7.51
CA ASN A 190 -8.80 12.77 -7.31
C ASN A 190 -8.19 12.33 -8.66
N TYR A 191 -7.72 13.32 -9.43
CA TYR A 191 -7.20 13.11 -10.77
C TYR A 191 -6.02 12.14 -10.79
N TYR A 192 -5.17 12.13 -9.77
CA TYR A 192 -4.06 11.20 -9.68
C TYR A 192 -4.55 9.75 -9.67
N ALA A 193 -5.52 9.43 -8.79
CA ALA A 193 -6.04 8.07 -8.69
C ALA A 193 -6.72 7.63 -10.01
N LEU A 194 -7.59 8.49 -10.55
CA LEU A 194 -8.33 8.19 -11.78
C LEU A 194 -7.40 8.02 -12.98
N LEU A 195 -6.47 8.96 -13.19
CA LEU A 195 -5.52 8.89 -14.31
C LEU A 195 -4.55 7.73 -14.16
N THR A 196 -4.12 7.40 -12.94
CA THR A 196 -3.22 6.25 -12.69
C THR A 196 -3.92 4.93 -13.03
N ILE A 197 -5.18 4.74 -12.63
CA ILE A 197 -5.94 3.53 -12.96
C ILE A 197 -6.12 3.40 -14.48
N VAL A 198 -6.51 4.49 -15.15
CA VAL A 198 -6.69 4.52 -16.62
C VAL A 198 -5.36 4.22 -17.32
N MET A 199 -4.27 4.87 -16.89
CA MET A 199 -2.94 4.66 -17.46
C MET A 199 -2.48 3.22 -17.25
N MET A 200 -2.58 2.69 -16.04
CA MET A 200 -2.18 1.33 -15.70
C MET A 200 -2.92 0.30 -16.56
N VAL A 201 -4.26 0.37 -16.62
CA VAL A 201 -5.07 -0.54 -17.45
C VAL A 201 -4.74 -0.36 -18.93
N GLY A 202 -4.58 0.90 -19.39
CA GLY A 202 -4.19 1.23 -20.75
C GLY A 202 -2.85 0.62 -21.16
N LEU A 203 -1.81 0.76 -20.33
CA LEU A 203 -0.48 0.19 -20.56
C LEU A 203 -0.51 -1.35 -20.57
N THR A 204 -1.27 -1.96 -19.65
CA THR A 204 -1.43 -3.42 -19.59
C THR A 204 -2.11 -3.98 -20.84
N ILE A 205 -3.17 -3.32 -21.34
CA ILE A 205 -3.90 -3.76 -22.55
C ILE A 205 -3.10 -3.46 -23.83
N ALA A 206 -2.51 -2.27 -23.94
CA ALA A 206 -1.70 -1.87 -25.09
C ALA A 206 -0.38 -2.64 -25.19
N LYS A 207 0.06 -3.30 -24.11
CA LYS A 207 1.34 -4.01 -24.00
C LYS A 207 2.53 -3.09 -24.30
N VAL A 208 2.41 -1.82 -23.91
CA VAL A 208 3.45 -0.81 -24.08
C VAL A 208 4.03 -0.48 -22.72
N ASP A 209 5.35 -0.52 -22.62
CA ASP A 209 6.12 -0.11 -21.45
C ASP A 209 7.13 0.95 -21.88
N PHE A 210 7.43 1.91 -21.00
CA PHE A 210 8.33 3.03 -21.31
C PHE A 210 9.57 3.05 -20.40
N GLY A 211 10.66 3.62 -20.90
CA GLY A 211 11.85 3.90 -20.10
C GLY A 211 12.47 2.66 -19.44
N PRO A 212 12.88 2.74 -18.15
CA PRO A 212 13.46 1.60 -17.43
C PRO A 212 12.53 0.38 -17.37
N MET A 213 11.21 0.59 -17.32
CA MET A 213 10.20 -0.47 -17.27
C MET A 213 10.25 -1.36 -18.51
N ALA A 214 10.42 -0.76 -19.70
CA ALA A 214 10.56 -1.50 -20.96
C ALA A 214 11.80 -2.41 -20.96
N ARG A 215 12.91 -1.93 -20.36
CA ARG A 215 14.13 -2.73 -20.21
C ARG A 215 13.92 -3.91 -19.26
N HIS A 216 13.26 -3.69 -18.12
CA HIS A 216 12.91 -4.75 -17.18
C HIS A 216 11.99 -5.81 -17.79
N GLU A 217 10.98 -5.40 -18.57
CA GLU A 217 10.08 -6.33 -19.25
C GLU A 217 10.76 -7.11 -20.37
N LYS A 218 11.72 -6.51 -21.08
CA LYS A 218 12.55 -7.20 -22.08
C LYS A 218 13.50 -8.21 -21.44
N ASN A 219 14.10 -7.86 -20.31
CA ASN A 219 14.97 -8.77 -19.56
C ASN A 219 14.18 -9.95 -18.98
N ALA A 220 12.96 -9.72 -18.48
CA ALA A 220 12.09 -10.79 -17.98
C ALA A 220 11.73 -11.80 -19.09
N LEU A 221 11.50 -11.34 -20.33
CA LEU A 221 11.29 -12.23 -21.47
C LEU A 221 12.51 -13.12 -21.76
N ASN A 222 13.72 -12.60 -21.54
CA ASN A 222 14.99 -13.31 -21.68
C ASN A 222 15.34 -14.20 -20.48
N GLY A 223 14.45 -14.31 -19.48
CA GLY A 223 14.63 -15.15 -18.29
C GLY A 223 15.20 -14.42 -17.07
N ASP A 224 15.53 -13.13 -17.19
CA ASP A 224 15.95 -12.30 -16.06
C ASP A 224 14.77 -11.50 -15.50
N ILE A 225 14.00 -12.15 -14.62
CA ILE A 225 12.88 -11.54 -13.88
C ILE A 225 13.39 -10.62 -12.75
N PHE A 226 14.68 -10.77 -12.37
CA PHE A 226 15.33 -10.10 -11.23
C PHE A 226 16.26 -9.00 -11.71
N THR A 227 15.75 -8.10 -12.54
CA THR A 227 16.57 -7.04 -13.12
C THR A 227 16.98 -5.95 -12.12
N VAL A 228 16.39 -5.95 -10.92
CA VAL A 228 16.81 -5.13 -9.77
C VAL A 228 17.70 -6.02 -8.91
N GLN A 229 18.92 -5.54 -8.61
CA GLN A 229 19.89 -6.25 -7.75
C GLN A 229 19.19 -6.83 -6.53
N ARG A 230 19.35 -8.14 -6.37
CA ARG A 230 18.92 -8.89 -5.22
C ARG A 230 19.66 -8.34 -4.01
N THR A 231 19.00 -7.54 -3.17
CA THR A 231 19.42 -7.48 -1.76
C THR A 231 19.12 -8.88 -1.25
N ASP A 232 20.16 -9.69 -1.08
CA ASP A 232 20.05 -11.07 -0.62
C ASP A 232 19.45 -11.12 0.80
N ASN A 233 18.13 -10.98 0.90
CA ASN A 233 17.38 -11.59 1.97
C ASN A 233 17.20 -13.06 1.60
N ASN A 234 18.13 -13.88 2.07
CA ASN A 234 18.07 -15.34 2.12
C ASN A 234 16.87 -15.83 2.96
N GLY A 235 15.64 -15.60 2.49
CA GLY A 235 14.40 -16.01 3.17
C GLY A 235 13.31 -16.60 2.27
N ASP A 236 13.38 -16.44 0.95
CA ASP A 236 12.23 -16.70 0.06
C ASP A 236 12.21 -18.08 -0.62
N SER A 237 13.09 -19.00 -0.20
CA SER A 237 12.80 -20.44 -0.35
C SER A 237 12.11 -20.92 0.92
N GLN A 238 10.93 -20.37 1.25
CA GLN A 238 10.08 -21.06 2.20
C GLN A 238 9.70 -22.39 1.57
N ALA A 239 10.30 -23.47 2.04
CA ALA A 239 9.91 -24.82 1.66
C ALA A 239 8.39 -24.91 1.88
N VAL A 240 7.63 -25.06 0.80
CA VAL A 240 6.19 -25.27 0.87
C VAL A 240 6.01 -26.65 1.50
N VAL A 241 5.75 -26.69 2.81
CA VAL A 241 5.60 -27.94 3.56
C VAL A 241 4.20 -28.53 3.34
N GLY A 242 3.21 -27.70 2.97
CA GLY A 242 1.80 -28.08 2.88
C GLY A 242 1.28 -28.36 1.46
N LYS A 243 0.33 -29.31 1.36
CA LYS A 243 -0.58 -29.42 0.20
C LYS A 243 -1.70 -28.39 0.32
N GLY A 244 -1.33 -27.11 0.24
CA GLY A 244 -2.30 -26.02 0.33
C GLY A 244 -3.36 -26.12 -0.76
N LYS A 245 -4.56 -25.63 -0.46
CA LYS A 245 -5.65 -25.43 -1.41
C LYS A 245 -5.87 -23.93 -1.61
N VAL A 246 -6.54 -23.56 -2.71
CA VAL A 246 -6.94 -22.16 -2.98
C VAL A 246 -7.76 -21.57 -1.82
N ILE A 247 -8.55 -22.40 -1.13
CA ILE A 247 -9.35 -21.96 0.01
C ILE A 247 -8.49 -21.48 1.19
N ASP A 248 -7.28 -22.01 1.38
CA ASP A 248 -6.37 -21.62 2.47
C ASP A 248 -5.83 -20.19 2.28
N LEU A 249 -5.94 -19.66 1.05
CA LEU A 249 -5.63 -18.29 0.69
C LEU A 249 -6.87 -17.40 0.72
N VAL A 250 -7.98 -17.85 0.13
CA VAL A 250 -9.22 -17.07 0.03
C VAL A 250 -9.89 -16.89 1.39
N PHE A 251 -9.88 -17.91 2.24
CA PHE A 251 -10.59 -17.88 3.53
C PHE A 251 -10.04 -16.82 4.50
N PRO A 252 -8.71 -16.72 4.75
CA PRO A 252 -8.16 -15.65 5.59
C PRO A 252 -8.44 -14.25 5.03
N ILE A 253 -8.38 -14.06 3.71
CA ILE A 253 -8.64 -12.77 3.06
C ILE A 253 -10.12 -12.37 3.27
N VAL A 254 -11.06 -13.29 3.03
CA VAL A 254 -12.49 -13.03 3.20
C VAL A 254 -12.83 -12.74 4.66
N ILE A 255 -12.26 -13.48 5.61
CA ILE A 255 -12.45 -13.22 7.04
C ILE A 255 -11.89 -11.86 7.42
N LEU A 256 -10.70 -11.51 6.93
CA LEU A 256 -10.10 -10.21 7.23
C LEU A 256 -10.93 -9.07 6.64
N ILE A 257 -11.38 -9.20 5.39
CA ILE A 257 -12.30 -8.24 4.75
C ILE A 257 -13.58 -8.10 5.57
N ALA A 258 -14.23 -9.21 5.93
CA ALA A 258 -15.45 -9.19 6.73
C ALA A 258 -15.21 -8.58 8.12
N GLY A 259 -14.11 -8.95 8.78
CA GLY A 259 -13.72 -8.44 10.09
C GLY A 259 -13.43 -6.94 10.06
N CYS A 260 -12.72 -6.45 9.04
CA CYS A 260 -12.48 -5.02 8.82
C CYS A 260 -13.78 -4.27 8.54
N VAL A 261 -14.68 -4.79 7.70
CA VAL A 261 -15.98 -4.17 7.43
C VAL A 261 -16.84 -4.12 8.70
N ILE A 262 -16.93 -5.21 9.45
CA ILE A 262 -17.66 -5.26 10.73
C ILE A 262 -17.01 -4.30 11.75
N GLY A 263 -15.68 -4.26 11.82
CA GLY A 263 -14.93 -3.37 12.70
C GLY A 263 -15.14 -1.90 12.36
N MET A 264 -15.15 -1.54 11.07
CA MET A 264 -15.49 -0.19 10.61
C MET A 264 -16.93 0.19 10.95
N ILE A 265 -17.88 -0.74 10.77
CA ILE A 265 -19.29 -0.52 11.16
C ILE A 265 -19.41 -0.32 12.68
N TYR A 266 -18.69 -1.11 13.48
CA TYR A 266 -18.70 -1.01 14.94
C TYR A 266 -18.03 0.29 15.43
N SER A 267 -16.84 0.60 14.91
CA SER A 267 -16.09 1.80 15.26
C SER A 267 -16.74 3.08 14.74
N GLY A 268 -17.48 3.01 13.64
CA GLY A 268 -18.24 4.10 13.05
C GLY A 268 -19.58 4.36 13.74
N GLY A 269 -19.84 3.78 14.92
CA GLY A 269 -21.01 4.11 15.72
C GLY A 269 -22.36 3.56 15.21
N PHE A 270 -22.35 2.66 14.21
CA PHE A 270 -23.57 2.10 13.63
C PHE A 270 -24.42 1.33 14.66
N PHE A 271 -23.79 0.62 15.59
CA PHE A 271 -24.49 -0.10 16.66
C PHE A 271 -24.90 0.80 17.84
N SER A 272 -24.44 2.05 17.88
CA SER A 272 -24.88 3.08 18.84
C SER A 272 -25.99 3.98 18.32
N GLY A 273 -26.49 3.74 17.10
CA GLY A 273 -27.70 4.39 16.56
C GLY A 273 -27.49 5.61 15.65
N GLU A 274 -26.27 5.87 15.18
CA GLU A 274 -26.05 6.92 14.16
C GLU A 274 -26.26 6.38 12.74
N ASN A 275 -27.08 7.10 11.96
CA ASN A 275 -27.37 6.76 10.57
C ASN A 275 -26.15 7.05 9.68
N PHE A 276 -25.87 6.15 8.74
CA PHE A 276 -24.78 6.25 7.77
C PHE A 276 -24.87 7.49 6.83
N VAL A 277 -25.96 8.26 6.87
CA VAL A 277 -26.37 9.21 5.81
C VAL A 277 -26.88 10.55 6.34
N ASP A 278 -27.03 10.76 7.66
CA ASP A 278 -27.47 12.06 8.21
C ASP A 278 -26.27 12.90 8.67
#